data_AF-A0A7S2AXM9-F1
#
_entry.id   AF-A0A7S2AXM9-F1
#
_cell.length_a   1.000
_cell.length_b   1.000
_cell.length_c   1.000
_cell.angle_alpha   90.00
_cell.angle_beta   90.00
_cell.angle_gamma   90.00
#
_symmetry.space_group_name_H-M   'P 1'
#
loop_
_entity.id
_entity.type
_entity.pdbx_description
1 polymer ?
#
loop_
_entity_poly.entity_id
_entity_poly.type
_entity_poly.pdbx_seq_one_letter_code
_entity_poly.pdbx_strand_id
1 'polypeptide(L)'
;DKNMAAAVDAAVDEAAAAVEATSLNDEDEGPSGPDPRIAKLKAYMEDHSPAEVAAVVQTDEYSKGNIVINDTLCMNKQGVASYILVMAAFGTDVEAFTANPMSKQVKANKALLKAYANETPKNRIPLLGAMEAAMLASEEARVAEGTRKNNEVYQVLCELFNADVMGDEEEEATAIYMDWEEKQNISKEFGLEEEAAEKVRELSQPFFDWLEQAEESDEEITISY
;
A
#
# COMPACT_ATOMS: atom_id res chain seq x y z
N ASP A 1 -20.45 22.81 -29.95
CA ASP A 1 -19.60 23.03 -28.76
C ASP A 1 -20.30 23.37 -27.45
N LYS A 2 -21.52 23.94 -27.42
CA LYS A 2 -22.23 24.17 -26.14
C LYS A 2 -23.08 23.00 -25.60
N ASN A 3 -23.30 21.94 -26.39
CA ASN A 3 -24.14 20.80 -26.00
C ASN A 3 -23.37 19.58 -25.45
N MET A 4 -22.04 19.51 -25.60
CA MET A 4 -21.23 18.42 -25.03
C MET A 4 -20.85 18.69 -23.57
N ALA A 5 -20.54 19.94 -23.21
CA ALA A 5 -20.18 20.30 -21.84
C ALA A 5 -21.34 20.08 -20.84
N ALA A 6 -22.58 20.41 -21.24
CA ALA A 6 -23.77 20.22 -20.40
C ALA A 6 -24.16 18.74 -20.20
N ALA A 7 -23.82 17.86 -21.14
CA ALA A 7 -24.06 16.43 -21.02
C ALA A 7 -23.02 15.72 -20.13
N VAL A 8 -21.81 16.28 -20.05
CA VAL A 8 -20.75 15.79 -19.16
C VAL A 8 -21.00 16.24 -17.72
N ASP A 9 -21.43 17.50 -17.49
CA ASP A 9 -21.80 17.98 -16.15
C ASP A 9 -23.01 17.21 -15.57
N ALA A 10 -24.02 16.91 -16.39
CA ALA A 10 -25.19 16.17 -15.92
C ALA A 10 -24.90 14.71 -15.54
N ALA A 11 -23.94 14.06 -16.23
CA ALA A 11 -23.52 12.70 -15.91
C ALA A 11 -22.62 12.63 -14.65
N VAL A 12 -21.90 13.71 -14.35
CA VAL A 12 -21.08 13.84 -13.13
C VAL A 12 -21.96 14.13 -11.90
N ASP A 13 -23.00 14.94 -12.05
CA ASP A 13 -23.97 15.22 -10.97
C ASP A 13 -24.83 13.99 -10.63
N GLU A 14 -25.20 13.15 -11.60
CA GLU A 14 -25.98 11.93 -11.35
C GLU A 14 -25.15 10.84 -10.65
N ALA A 15 -23.83 10.79 -10.89
CA ALA A 15 -22.90 9.91 -10.17
C ALA A 15 -22.57 10.40 -8.76
N ALA A 16 -22.50 11.73 -8.54
CA ALA A 16 -22.24 12.31 -7.23
C ALA A 16 -23.44 12.21 -6.29
N ALA A 17 -24.67 12.37 -6.81
CA ALA A 17 -25.90 12.25 -6.02
C ALA A 17 -26.19 10.81 -5.55
N ALA A 18 -25.65 9.79 -6.22
CA ALA A 18 -25.75 8.40 -5.77
C ALA A 18 -24.85 8.07 -4.57
N VAL A 19 -23.81 8.87 -4.31
CA VAL A 19 -22.83 8.62 -3.23
C VAL A 19 -23.24 9.29 -1.92
N GLU A 20 -24.08 10.34 -1.95
CA GLU A 20 -24.48 11.09 -0.76
C GLU A 20 -25.74 10.54 -0.03
N ALA A 21 -26.34 9.45 -0.50
CA ALA A 21 -27.61 8.93 0.02
C ALA A 21 -27.57 7.52 0.64
N THR A 22 -26.40 6.93 0.93
CA THR A 22 -26.33 5.71 1.76
C THR A 22 -26.19 6.08 3.22
N SER A 23 -27.32 6.49 3.78
CA SER A 23 -27.58 6.57 5.20
C SER A 23 -27.51 5.18 5.82
N LEU A 24 -26.93 5.14 7.01
CA LEU A 24 -26.75 3.99 7.90
C LEU A 24 -28.11 3.40 8.30
N ASN A 25 -28.69 2.53 7.47
CA ASN A 25 -29.65 1.47 7.81
C ASN A 25 -30.30 0.99 6.51
N ASP A 26 -29.69 0.03 5.85
CA ASP A 26 -30.41 -0.97 5.06
C ASP A 26 -29.53 -2.21 4.99
N GLU A 27 -30.16 -3.38 5.12
CA GLU A 27 -29.58 -4.71 4.88
C GLU A 27 -29.31 -4.92 3.37
N ASP A 28 -28.81 -3.89 2.71
CA ASP A 28 -28.37 -3.92 1.33
C ASP A 28 -26.90 -4.34 1.37
N GLU A 29 -26.64 -5.59 1.00
CA GLU A 29 -25.29 -6.07 0.70
C GLU A 29 -24.76 -5.18 -0.43
N GLY A 30 -24.09 -4.09 -0.03
CA GLY A 30 -23.45 -3.14 -0.94
C GLY A 30 -22.58 -3.89 -1.95
N PRO A 31 -22.25 -3.28 -3.10
CA PRO A 31 -21.63 -3.98 -4.21
C PRO A 31 -20.47 -4.85 -3.73
N SER A 32 -20.68 -6.17 -3.79
CA SER A 32 -19.68 -7.16 -3.45
C SER A 32 -18.49 -6.98 -4.39
N GLY A 33 -17.43 -6.35 -3.91
CA GLY A 33 -16.26 -6.03 -4.72
C GLY A 33 -15.34 -4.99 -4.07
N PRO A 34 -14.11 -4.84 -4.60
CA PRO A 34 -13.18 -3.81 -4.17
C PRO A 34 -13.73 -2.40 -4.42
N ASP A 35 -13.30 -1.42 -3.62
CA ASP A 35 -13.68 -0.01 -3.78
C ASP A 35 -13.50 0.46 -5.24
N PRO A 36 -14.49 1.13 -5.86
CA PRO A 36 -14.46 1.50 -7.28
C PRO A 36 -13.28 2.41 -7.65
N ARG A 37 -12.71 3.15 -6.69
CA ARG A 37 -11.51 3.97 -6.91
C ARG A 37 -10.29 3.13 -7.27
N ILE A 38 -10.23 1.86 -6.85
CA ILE A 38 -9.13 0.95 -7.18
C ILE A 38 -9.10 0.71 -8.70
N ALA A 39 -10.24 0.33 -9.28
CA ALA A 39 -10.34 0.10 -10.73
C ALA A 39 -10.07 1.38 -11.52
N LYS A 40 -10.56 2.53 -11.03
CA LYS A 40 -10.31 3.84 -11.66
C LYS A 40 -8.83 4.22 -11.64
N LEU A 41 -8.15 4.08 -10.49
CA LEU A 41 -6.72 4.37 -10.38
C LEU A 41 -5.90 3.41 -11.24
N LYS A 42 -6.25 2.11 -11.24
CA LYS A 42 -5.58 1.11 -12.06
C LYS A 42 -5.63 1.45 -13.56
N ALA A 43 -6.79 1.88 -14.06
CA ALA A 43 -6.91 2.34 -15.45
C ALA A 43 -6.10 3.62 -15.69
N TYR A 44 -6.09 4.56 -14.74
CA TYR A 44 -5.29 5.79 -14.86
C TYR A 44 -3.78 5.49 -14.94
N MET A 45 -3.29 4.48 -14.22
CA MET A 45 -1.89 4.07 -14.21
C MET A 45 -1.37 3.56 -15.56
N GLU A 46 -2.25 3.14 -16.49
CA GLU A 46 -1.83 2.57 -17.78
C GLU A 46 -1.21 3.62 -18.72
N ASP A 47 -1.65 4.89 -18.61
CA ASP A 47 -1.29 5.97 -19.53
C ASP A 47 -0.57 7.16 -18.87
N HIS A 48 -0.32 7.10 -17.56
CA HIS A 48 0.25 8.21 -16.79
C HIS A 48 1.57 7.86 -16.12
N SER A 49 2.41 8.87 -15.93
CA SER A 49 3.71 8.71 -15.28
C SER A 49 3.57 8.43 -13.77
N PRO A 50 4.58 7.80 -13.14
CA PRO A 50 4.63 7.60 -11.69
C PRO A 50 4.34 8.86 -10.86
N ALA A 51 4.84 10.02 -11.29
CA ALA A 51 4.63 11.29 -10.61
C ALA A 51 3.18 11.79 -10.74
N GLU A 52 2.57 11.65 -11.91
CA GLU A 52 1.16 12.02 -12.13
C GLU A 52 0.22 11.12 -11.31
N VAL A 53 0.50 9.82 -11.25
CA VAL A 53 -0.26 8.88 -10.42
C VAL A 53 -0.08 9.19 -8.93
N ALA A 54 1.15 9.45 -8.48
CA ALA A 54 1.42 9.84 -7.10
C ALA A 54 0.66 11.11 -6.69
N ALA A 55 0.59 12.11 -7.56
CA ALA A 55 -0.18 13.33 -7.32
C ALA A 55 -1.70 13.07 -7.32
N VAL A 56 -2.22 12.27 -8.26
CA VAL A 56 -3.67 12.04 -8.39
C VAL A 56 -4.24 11.32 -7.18
N VAL A 57 -3.53 10.34 -6.62
CA VAL A 57 -4.02 9.56 -5.48
C VAL A 57 -4.10 10.40 -4.18
N GLN A 58 -3.39 11.53 -4.10
CA GLN A 58 -3.51 12.48 -2.97
C GLN A 58 -4.72 13.41 -3.07
N THR A 59 -5.36 13.48 -4.23
CA THR A 59 -6.56 14.32 -4.42
C THR A 59 -7.72 13.82 -3.57
N ASP A 60 -8.67 14.71 -3.32
CA ASP A 60 -9.84 14.40 -2.52
C ASP A 60 -10.68 13.24 -3.09
N GLU A 61 -10.65 13.05 -4.40
CA GLU A 61 -11.32 11.93 -5.07
C GLU A 61 -10.83 10.56 -4.55
N TYR A 62 -9.52 10.40 -4.38
CA TYR A 62 -8.92 9.11 -4.01
C TYR A 62 -8.67 8.97 -2.51
N SER A 63 -8.63 10.08 -1.78
CA SER A 63 -8.13 10.10 -0.41
C SER A 63 -9.17 10.52 0.63
N LYS A 64 -10.35 11.02 0.23
CA LYS A 64 -11.46 11.32 1.16
C LYS A 64 -12.47 10.18 1.24
N GLY A 65 -13.31 10.25 2.26
CA GLY A 65 -14.35 9.27 2.55
C GLY A 65 -13.79 8.09 3.34
N ASN A 66 -14.70 7.21 3.75
CA ASN A 66 -14.33 5.98 4.42
C ASN A 66 -14.24 4.85 3.40
N ILE A 67 -13.38 3.88 3.67
CA ILE A 67 -13.39 2.57 2.99
C ILE A 67 -13.65 1.49 4.02
N VAL A 68 -14.38 0.46 3.60
CA VAL A 68 -14.52 -0.77 4.37
C VAL A 68 -13.55 -1.79 3.78
N ILE A 69 -12.62 -2.26 4.61
CA ILE A 69 -11.64 -3.28 4.26
C ILE A 69 -11.85 -4.43 5.23
N ASN A 70 -12.28 -5.60 4.75
CA ASN A 70 -12.56 -6.77 5.60
C ASN A 70 -13.36 -6.39 6.87
N ASP A 71 -14.55 -5.81 6.68
CA ASP A 71 -15.44 -5.32 7.75
C ASP A 71 -14.85 -4.23 8.66
N THR A 72 -13.67 -3.71 8.35
CA THR A 72 -12.99 -2.66 9.10
C THR A 72 -13.08 -1.33 8.38
N LEU A 73 -13.57 -0.31 9.09
CA LEU A 73 -13.70 1.05 8.56
C LEU A 73 -12.37 1.81 8.66
N CYS A 74 -11.71 2.04 7.53
CA CYS A 74 -10.58 2.97 7.44
C CYS A 74 -11.12 4.38 7.17
N MET A 75 -10.86 5.30 8.10
CA MET A 75 -11.40 6.67 8.06
C MET A 75 -10.32 7.75 7.84
N ASN A 76 -9.03 7.38 7.89
CA ASN A 76 -7.95 8.37 7.75
C ASN A 76 -7.60 8.58 6.27
N LYS A 77 -7.39 9.85 5.89
CA LYS A 77 -7.14 10.22 4.48
C LYS A 77 -5.88 9.56 3.92
N GLN A 78 -4.84 9.45 4.75
CA GLN A 78 -3.54 8.88 4.38
C GLN A 78 -3.61 7.36 4.17
N GLY A 79 -4.34 6.65 5.03
CA GLY A 79 -4.53 5.21 4.89
C GLY A 79 -5.40 4.90 3.68
N VAL A 80 -6.50 5.63 3.47
CA VAL A 80 -7.34 5.45 2.28
C VAL A 80 -6.51 5.57 0.99
N ALA A 81 -5.73 6.64 0.83
CA ALA A 81 -4.87 6.81 -0.35
C ALA A 81 -3.86 5.66 -0.51
N SER A 82 -3.24 5.22 0.58
CA SER A 82 -2.23 4.15 0.58
C SER A 82 -2.84 2.81 0.20
N TYR A 83 -4.02 2.48 0.74
CA TYR A 83 -4.76 1.28 0.40
C TYR A 83 -5.16 1.25 -1.07
N ILE A 84 -5.76 2.35 -1.58
CA ILE A 84 -6.18 2.43 -2.98
C ILE A 84 -4.97 2.27 -3.93
N LEU A 85 -3.83 2.90 -3.61
CA LEU A 85 -2.60 2.74 -4.40
C LEU A 85 -2.10 1.30 -4.41
N VAL A 86 -1.96 0.67 -3.24
CA VAL A 86 -1.45 -0.70 -3.10
C VAL A 86 -2.35 -1.68 -3.86
N MET A 87 -3.67 -1.56 -3.69
CA MET A 87 -4.61 -2.45 -4.38
C MET A 87 -4.65 -2.22 -5.89
N ALA A 88 -4.47 -0.98 -6.36
CA ALA A 88 -4.39 -0.70 -7.80
C ALA A 88 -3.09 -1.25 -8.42
N ALA A 89 -1.96 -1.11 -7.71
CA ALA A 89 -0.64 -1.50 -8.19
C ALA A 89 -0.37 -3.01 -8.12
N PHE A 90 -0.85 -3.68 -7.08
CA PHE A 90 -0.53 -5.08 -6.79
C PHE A 90 -1.75 -6.00 -6.78
N GLY A 91 -2.91 -5.49 -6.35
CA GLY A 91 -4.11 -6.28 -6.10
C GLY A 91 -3.91 -7.32 -4.98
N THR A 92 -4.84 -8.27 -4.90
CA THR A 92 -4.80 -9.42 -3.96
C THR A 92 -5.00 -10.76 -4.66
N ASP A 93 -4.85 -10.80 -5.98
CA ASP A 93 -5.04 -12.02 -6.75
C ASP A 93 -3.90 -13.02 -6.48
N VAL A 94 -4.26 -14.12 -5.80
CA VAL A 94 -3.37 -15.23 -5.43
C VAL A 94 -2.71 -15.88 -6.66
N GLU A 95 -3.45 -16.02 -7.77
CA GLU A 95 -2.89 -16.57 -9.01
C GLU A 95 -1.82 -15.62 -9.59
N ALA A 96 -2.08 -14.32 -9.52
CA ALA A 96 -1.13 -13.30 -9.95
C ALA A 96 0.16 -13.32 -9.11
N PHE A 97 0.08 -13.51 -7.79
CA PHE A 97 1.25 -13.57 -6.92
C PHE A 97 2.13 -14.81 -7.13
N THR A 98 1.54 -15.94 -7.49
CA THR A 98 2.32 -17.14 -7.80
C THR A 98 3.18 -16.95 -9.05
N ALA A 99 2.59 -16.36 -10.10
CA ALA A 99 3.30 -16.08 -11.34
C ALA A 99 4.30 -14.91 -11.21
N ASN A 100 3.91 -13.88 -10.47
CA ASN A 100 4.67 -12.65 -10.29
C ASN A 100 4.65 -12.23 -8.82
N PRO A 101 5.59 -12.72 -7.99
CA PRO A 101 5.66 -12.40 -6.57
C PRO A 101 5.72 -10.90 -6.30
N MET A 102 5.15 -10.45 -5.18
CA MET A 102 5.05 -9.03 -4.84
C MET A 102 6.40 -8.31 -4.87
N SER A 103 7.49 -8.95 -4.44
CA SER A 103 8.86 -8.42 -4.51
C SER A 103 9.27 -8.00 -5.92
N LYS A 104 8.91 -8.80 -6.94
CA LYS A 104 9.14 -8.43 -8.35
C LYS A 104 8.24 -7.28 -8.79
N GLN A 105 6.99 -7.26 -8.32
CA GLN A 105 6.06 -6.17 -8.62
C GLN A 105 6.52 -4.86 -8.00
N VAL A 106 7.02 -4.86 -6.76
CA VAL A 106 7.61 -3.70 -6.08
C VAL A 106 8.82 -3.19 -6.85
N LYS A 107 9.72 -4.09 -7.27
CA LYS A 107 10.87 -3.73 -8.12
C LYS A 107 10.44 -3.04 -9.42
N ALA A 108 9.38 -3.53 -10.06
CA ALA A 108 8.84 -2.95 -11.28
C ALA A 108 8.14 -1.59 -11.05
N ASN A 109 7.50 -1.42 -9.90
CA ASN A 109 6.73 -0.22 -9.54
C ASN A 109 7.51 0.77 -8.66
N LYS A 110 8.82 0.57 -8.44
CA LYS A 110 9.61 1.37 -7.50
C LYS A 110 9.55 2.88 -7.73
N ALA A 111 9.47 3.31 -9.00
CA ALA A 111 9.36 4.74 -9.34
C ALA A 111 8.04 5.36 -8.85
N LEU A 112 6.94 4.59 -8.91
CA LEU A 112 5.62 5.01 -8.40
C LEU A 112 5.62 5.05 -6.88
N LEU A 113 6.13 4.00 -6.23
CA LEU A 113 6.19 3.94 -4.77
C LEU A 113 7.05 5.07 -4.21
N LYS A 114 8.23 5.32 -4.80
CA LYS A 114 9.10 6.43 -4.41
C LYS A 114 8.43 7.79 -4.65
N ALA A 115 7.78 7.98 -5.80
CA ALA A 115 7.05 9.22 -6.08
C ALA A 115 5.93 9.47 -5.06
N TYR A 116 5.13 8.46 -4.75
CA TYR A 116 4.05 8.56 -3.76
C TYR A 116 4.56 8.86 -2.35
N ALA A 117 5.61 8.15 -1.91
CA ALA A 117 6.21 8.34 -0.60
C ALA A 117 6.86 9.72 -0.45
N ASN A 118 7.45 10.27 -1.52
CA ASN A 118 8.10 11.58 -1.48
C ASN A 118 7.12 12.75 -1.64
N GLU A 119 6.02 12.57 -2.39
CA GLU A 119 4.96 13.58 -2.50
C GLU A 119 4.35 13.89 -1.12
N THR A 120 4.29 12.89 -0.24
CA THR A 120 3.74 13.07 1.11
C THR A 120 4.42 12.10 2.09
N PRO A 121 5.55 12.50 2.72
CA PRO A 121 6.34 11.63 3.61
C PRO A 121 5.56 11.00 4.76
N LYS A 122 4.54 11.69 5.28
CA LYS A 122 3.62 11.16 6.31
C LYS A 122 2.81 9.93 5.86
N ASN A 123 2.84 9.57 4.58
CA ASN A 123 2.17 8.38 4.04
C ASN A 123 3.09 7.14 4.03
N ARG A 124 4.38 7.25 4.34
CA ARG A 124 5.33 6.11 4.29
C ARG A 124 4.93 4.96 5.22
N ILE A 125 4.55 5.27 6.46
CA ILE A 125 4.07 4.26 7.42
C ILE A 125 2.69 3.70 7.02
N PRO A 126 1.68 4.53 6.65
CA PRO A 126 0.44 4.03 6.05
C PRO A 126 0.64 3.16 4.80
N LEU A 127 1.65 3.47 3.97
CA LEU A 127 2.00 2.66 2.80
C LEU A 127 2.47 1.27 3.24
N LEU A 128 3.38 1.18 4.20
CA LEU A 128 3.82 -0.10 4.76
C LEU A 128 2.64 -0.89 5.34
N GLY A 129 1.78 -0.25 6.12
CA GLY A 129 0.56 -0.88 6.67
C GLY A 129 -0.37 -1.43 5.58
N ALA A 130 -0.63 -0.65 4.52
CA ALA A 130 -1.43 -1.11 3.39
C ALA A 130 -0.78 -2.29 2.63
N MET A 131 0.55 -2.31 2.55
CA MET A 131 1.30 -3.37 1.88
C MET A 131 1.29 -4.70 2.64
N GLU A 132 1.08 -4.72 3.96
CA GLU A 132 1.10 -5.94 4.78
C GLU A 132 0.17 -7.04 4.28
N ALA A 133 -1.08 -6.68 3.98
CA ALA A 133 -2.07 -7.63 3.47
C ALA A 133 -1.61 -8.25 2.13
N ALA A 134 -1.04 -7.43 1.24
CA ALA A 134 -0.52 -7.90 -0.05
C ALA A 134 0.75 -8.74 0.12
N MET A 135 1.63 -8.39 1.05
CA MET A 135 2.85 -9.16 1.36
C MET A 135 2.49 -10.54 1.91
N LEU A 136 1.55 -10.61 2.84
CA LEU A 136 1.08 -11.87 3.41
C LEU A 136 0.38 -12.72 2.35
N ALA A 137 -0.55 -12.14 1.57
CA ALA A 137 -1.24 -12.86 0.50
C ALA A 137 -0.25 -13.42 -0.54
N SER A 138 0.80 -12.67 -0.88
CA SER A 138 1.85 -13.15 -1.78
C SER A 138 2.69 -14.27 -1.15
N GLU A 139 2.98 -14.24 0.15
CA GLU A 139 3.69 -15.31 0.85
C GLU A 139 2.84 -16.60 0.89
N GLU A 140 1.57 -16.47 1.27
CA GLU A 140 0.63 -17.59 1.40
C GLU A 140 0.38 -18.28 0.05
N ALA A 141 0.18 -17.49 -1.02
CA ALA A 141 0.05 -18.02 -2.38
C ALA A 141 1.25 -18.90 -2.75
N ARG A 142 2.46 -18.44 -2.44
CA ARG A 142 3.71 -19.17 -2.75
C ARG A 142 3.91 -20.40 -1.88
N VAL A 143 3.48 -20.37 -0.62
CA VAL A 143 3.47 -21.53 0.27
C VAL A 143 2.53 -22.60 -0.27
N ALA A 144 1.28 -22.22 -0.60
CA ALA A 144 0.25 -23.14 -1.07
C ALA A 144 0.66 -23.86 -2.37
N GLU A 145 1.27 -23.14 -3.31
CA GLU A 145 1.74 -23.69 -4.59
C GLU A 145 3.11 -24.40 -4.49
N GLY A 146 3.73 -24.45 -3.30
CA GLY A 146 5.05 -25.05 -3.11
C GLY A 146 6.17 -24.34 -3.89
N THR A 147 5.97 -23.07 -4.24
CA THR A 147 6.93 -22.24 -4.99
C THR A 147 7.74 -21.31 -4.09
N ARG A 148 7.49 -21.33 -2.78
CA ARG A 148 8.29 -20.61 -1.78
C ARG A 148 9.73 -21.11 -1.80
N LYS A 149 10.62 -20.23 -2.26
CA LYS A 149 12.08 -20.43 -2.18
C LYS A 149 12.68 -19.62 -1.04
N ASN A 150 12.19 -18.40 -0.87
CA ASN A 150 12.59 -17.42 0.13
C ASN A 150 11.31 -16.78 0.71
N ASN A 151 11.44 -16.24 1.91
CA ASN A 151 10.45 -15.42 2.60
C ASN A 151 10.12 -14.16 1.77
N GLU A 152 8.89 -14.06 1.27
CA GLU A 152 8.45 -12.96 0.41
C GLU A 152 8.41 -11.62 1.15
N VAL A 153 7.98 -11.61 2.41
CA VAL A 153 7.89 -10.39 3.23
C VAL A 153 9.27 -9.73 3.34
N TYR A 154 10.28 -10.52 3.73
CA TYR A 154 11.68 -10.08 3.77
C TYR A 154 12.15 -9.49 2.42
N GLN A 155 11.85 -10.18 1.32
CA GLN A 155 12.26 -9.72 -0.01
C GLN A 155 11.58 -8.40 -0.42
N VAL A 156 10.30 -8.22 -0.09
CA VAL A 156 9.57 -6.98 -0.35
C VAL A 156 10.20 -5.81 0.42
N LEU A 157 10.47 -6.00 1.72
CA LEU A 157 11.12 -4.97 2.55
C LEU A 157 12.50 -4.59 2.02
N CYS A 158 13.32 -5.56 1.61
CA CYS A 158 14.59 -5.29 0.96
C CYS A 158 14.43 -4.50 -0.36
N GLU A 159 13.45 -4.83 -1.20
CA GLU A 159 13.24 -4.09 -2.47
C GLU A 159 12.73 -2.67 -2.23
N LEU A 160 11.95 -2.43 -1.17
CA LEU A 160 11.53 -1.08 -0.75
C LEU A 160 12.70 -0.25 -0.23
N PHE A 161 13.54 -0.84 0.64
CA PHE A 161 14.74 -0.20 1.20
C PHE A 161 15.74 0.15 0.09
N ASN A 162 16.10 -0.80 -0.77
CA ASN A 162 17.04 -0.59 -1.89
C ASN A 162 16.54 0.39 -2.96
N ALA A 163 15.25 0.70 -2.94
CA ALA A 163 14.63 1.67 -3.85
C ALA A 163 14.44 3.05 -3.20
N ASP A 164 14.92 3.26 -1.97
CA ASP A 164 14.79 4.51 -1.22
C ASP A 164 13.33 4.97 -1.10
N VAL A 165 12.38 4.02 -0.98
CA VAL A 165 10.96 4.37 -0.91
C VAL A 165 10.64 5.04 0.42
N MET A 166 11.30 4.61 1.51
CA MET A 166 11.03 5.11 2.86
C MET A 166 11.90 6.32 3.23
N GLY A 167 12.82 6.76 2.38
CA GLY A 167 13.72 7.87 2.65
C GLY A 167 14.93 7.79 1.72
N ASP A 168 15.50 8.95 1.37
CA ASP A 168 16.74 9.01 0.58
C ASP A 168 17.99 8.83 1.47
N GLU A 169 17.83 9.01 2.79
CA GLU A 169 18.86 8.80 3.80
C GLU A 169 18.58 7.50 4.56
N GLU A 170 19.63 6.70 4.79
CA GLU A 170 19.54 5.41 5.46
C GLU A 170 18.95 5.52 6.88
N GLU A 171 19.41 6.51 7.67
CA GLU A 171 18.90 6.77 9.03
C GLU A 171 17.40 7.09 9.02
N GLU A 172 16.92 7.88 8.06
CA GLU A 172 15.50 8.20 7.91
C GLU A 172 14.68 6.96 7.56
N ALA A 173 15.18 6.16 6.60
CA ALA A 173 14.52 4.95 6.16
C ALA A 173 14.43 3.93 7.31
N THR A 174 15.53 3.69 8.02
CA THR A 174 15.58 2.77 9.17
C THR A 174 14.62 3.20 10.27
N ALA A 175 14.60 4.49 10.65
CA ALA A 175 13.68 5.01 11.65
C ALA A 175 12.20 4.75 11.28
N ILE A 176 11.85 4.82 10.00
CA ILE A 176 10.49 4.54 9.52
C ILE A 176 10.14 3.06 9.60
N TYR A 177 11.07 2.16 9.27
CA TYR A 177 10.85 0.72 9.42
C TYR A 177 10.70 0.32 10.88
N MET A 178 11.52 0.87 11.78
CA MET A 178 11.43 0.63 13.22
C MET A 178 10.10 1.17 13.80
N ASP A 179 9.69 2.39 13.43
CA ASP A 179 8.40 2.95 13.87
C ASP A 179 7.20 2.15 13.34
N TRP A 180 7.30 1.59 12.13
CA TRP A 180 6.29 0.66 11.61
C TRP A 180 6.27 -0.67 12.35
N GLU A 181 7.44 -1.22 12.74
CA GLU A 181 7.54 -2.45 13.52
C GLU A 181 6.83 -2.31 14.87
N GLU A 182 7.11 -1.21 15.58
CA GLU A 182 6.53 -0.90 16.89
C GLU A 182 5.01 -0.62 16.83
N LYS A 183 4.51 -0.08 15.71
CA LYS A 183 3.09 0.25 15.51
C LYS A 183 2.26 -0.96 15.06
N GLN A 184 2.05 -1.89 15.99
CA GLN A 184 1.24 -3.11 15.77
C GLN A 184 -0.22 -2.87 15.35
N ASN A 185 -0.76 -1.66 15.54
CA ASN A 185 -2.16 -1.35 15.23
C ASN A 185 -2.39 -0.75 13.84
N ILE A 186 -1.35 -0.46 13.06
CA ILE A 186 -1.58 0.15 11.74
C ILE A 186 -2.26 -0.83 10.78
N SER A 187 -1.92 -2.11 10.89
CA SER A 187 -2.53 -3.24 10.16
C SER A 187 -4.04 -3.31 10.36
N LYS A 188 -4.49 -2.99 11.58
CA LYS A 188 -5.91 -2.97 11.94
C LYS A 188 -6.68 -1.91 11.15
N GLU A 189 -6.08 -0.76 10.86
CA GLU A 189 -6.72 0.26 10.00
C GLU A 189 -6.94 -0.24 8.57
N PHE A 190 -6.21 -1.29 8.15
CA PHE A 190 -6.30 -1.91 6.84
C PHE A 190 -7.02 -3.26 6.86
N GLY A 191 -7.78 -3.55 7.91
CA GLY A 191 -8.59 -4.78 8.00
C GLY A 191 -7.76 -6.07 8.04
N LEU A 192 -6.48 -5.98 8.46
CA LEU A 192 -5.67 -7.15 8.73
C LEU A 192 -5.91 -7.61 10.17
N GLU A 193 -6.24 -8.88 10.34
CA GLU A 193 -6.41 -9.48 11.67
C GLU A 193 -5.09 -9.49 12.45
N GLU A 194 -5.19 -9.48 13.78
CA GLU A 194 -4.01 -9.40 14.67
C GLU A 194 -3.03 -10.55 14.41
N GLU A 195 -3.51 -11.80 14.31
CA GLU A 195 -2.66 -12.97 14.01
C GLU A 195 -1.95 -12.84 12.66
N ALA A 196 -2.62 -12.25 11.66
CA ALA A 196 -2.04 -12.02 10.33
C ALA A 196 -0.99 -10.92 10.37
N ALA A 197 -1.22 -9.84 11.14
CA ALA A 197 -0.24 -8.78 11.37
C ALA A 197 1.01 -9.30 12.10
N GLU A 198 0.82 -10.09 13.16
CA GLU A 198 1.90 -10.77 13.89
C GLU A 198 2.70 -11.68 12.95
N LYS A 199 2.03 -12.43 12.07
CA LYS A 199 2.70 -13.27 11.08
C LYS A 199 3.62 -12.47 10.16
N VAL A 200 3.18 -11.31 9.69
CA VAL A 200 4.01 -10.42 8.87
C VAL A 200 5.21 -9.93 9.66
N ARG A 201 5.05 -9.57 10.94
CA ARG A 201 6.16 -9.14 11.81
C ARG A 201 7.17 -10.24 12.05
N GLU A 202 6.73 -11.48 12.32
CA GLU A 202 7.63 -12.64 12.43
C GLU A 202 8.44 -12.86 11.14
N LEU A 203 7.79 -12.75 9.99
CA LEU A 203 8.45 -12.87 8.69
C LEU A 203 9.35 -11.67 8.38
N SER A 204 9.18 -10.54 9.05
CA SER A 204 10.01 -9.35 8.86
C SER A 204 11.30 -9.39 9.70
N GLN A 205 11.39 -10.22 10.74
CA GLN A 205 12.55 -10.25 11.65
C GLN A 205 13.91 -10.36 10.95
N PRO A 206 14.11 -11.21 9.93
CA PRO A 206 15.41 -11.27 9.23
C PRO A 206 15.81 -9.95 8.53
N PHE A 207 14.87 -9.06 8.24
CA PHE A 207 15.14 -7.73 7.69
C PHE A 207 15.62 -6.78 8.80
N PHE A 208 14.98 -6.80 9.97
CA PHE A 208 15.40 -6.01 11.12
C PHE A 208 16.76 -6.44 11.66
N ASP A 209 17.00 -7.75 11.79
CA ASP A 209 18.33 -8.31 12.14
C ASP A 209 19.43 -7.79 11.20
N TRP A 210 19.10 -7.61 9.92
CA TRP A 210 20.04 -7.10 8.92
C TRP A 210 20.27 -5.58 9.03
N LEU A 211 19.21 -4.80 9.33
CA LEU A 211 19.32 -3.37 9.58
C LEU A 211 20.19 -3.07 10.81
N GLU A 212 19.97 -3.78 11.92
CA GLU A 212 20.74 -3.60 13.17
C GLU A 212 22.23 -3.94 12.99
N GLN A 213 22.55 -5.00 12.23
CA GLN A 213 23.94 -5.38 11.94
C GLN A 213 24.68 -4.34 11.08
N ALA A 214 23.97 -3.62 10.21
CA ALA A 214 24.56 -2.54 9.43
C ALA A 214 24.99 -1.39 10.35
N GLU A 215 24.13 -1.00 11.30
CA GLU A 215 24.40 0.05 12.29
C GLU A 215 25.60 -0.29 13.19
N GLU A 216 25.68 -1.53 13.71
CA GLU A 216 26.81 -1.97 14.56
C GLU A 216 28.15 -1.96 13.82
N SER A 217 28.14 -2.26 12.51
CA SER A 217 29.36 -2.32 11.70
C SER A 217 29.95 -0.95 11.35
N ASP A 218 29.10 0.07 11.26
CA ASP A 218 29.51 1.45 10.99
C ASP A 218 30.05 2.16 12.26
N GLU A 219 29.54 1.80 13.45
CA GLU A 219 30.06 2.32 14.72
C GLU A 219 31.48 1.77 15.03
N GLU A 220 31.79 0.52 14.68
CA GLU A 220 33.07 -0.11 14.98
C GLU A 220 34.26 0.50 14.19
N ILE A 221 34.00 1.24 13.10
CA ILE A 221 35.04 1.89 12.29
C ILE A 221 35.50 3.23 12.89
N THR A 222 34.75 3.85 13.80
CA THR A 222 35.08 5.18 14.35
C THR A 222 35.98 5.17 15.59
N ILE A 223 36.38 3.99 16.11
CA ILE A 223 37.32 3.88 17.24
C ILE A 223 38.59 3.15 16.82
N SER A 224 39.35 3.74 15.88
CA SER A 224 40.81 3.57 15.88
C SER A 224 41.49 4.68 15.06
N TYR A 225 42.09 5.64 15.78
CA TYR A 225 43.45 6.19 15.63
C TYR A 225 43.59 7.59 16.27
#